data_AF-A0A0F9WT78-F1
#
_entry.id   AF-A0A0F9WT78-F1
#
_cell.length_a   1.000
_cell.length_b   1.000
_cell.length_c   1.000
_cell.angle_alpha   90.00
_cell.angle_beta   90.00
_cell.angle_gamma   90.00
#
_symmetry.space_group_name_H-M   'P 1'
#
loop_
_entity.id
_entity.type
_entity.pdbx_description
1 polymer ?
#
loop_
_entity_poly.entity_id
_entity_poly.type
_entity_poly.pdbx_seq_one_letter_code
_entity_poly.pdbx_strand_id
1 'polypeptide(L)'
;MTRPRIAIEDIVTLRAGGIRSLQEVGEILGVTRQRVHQLLKRHGITEPYHKHQFPLLQNAEWLHANKHRTAREIARLLGCSVTTVLDHTRAIGITLTIRYPRAVSEATIHSIKDDPRPLHEIGKALGVSVQVLSFWMRRVGVARGGGGPGRIRPAVRQAAQARRAALTHCFHGHAYAEYGYYQTPKGYRTCKACSRLGHQRNHPPKPRIPMVYCKRGHLLQPPNIRIESRRDGRTQRRCLLCVKIKRSTPQQRR
;
A
#
# COMPACT_ATOMS: atom_id res chain seq x y z
N MET A 1 19.19 -19.62 12.57
CA MET A 1 17.84 -20.10 12.92
C MET A 1 17.05 -20.34 11.64
N THR A 2 16.88 -21.60 11.25
CA THR A 2 16.06 -22.02 10.11
C THR A 2 14.58 -21.77 10.44
N ARG A 3 13.84 -21.15 9.52
CA ARG A 3 12.40 -20.93 9.72
C ARG A 3 11.66 -22.28 9.64
N PRO A 4 10.74 -22.59 10.57
CA PRO A 4 9.96 -23.82 10.50
C PRO A 4 9.14 -23.85 9.19
N ARG A 5 9.14 -24.99 8.50
CA ARG A 5 8.24 -25.25 7.38
C ARG A 5 6.90 -25.64 7.98
N ILE A 6 5.88 -24.81 7.73
CA ILE A 6 4.51 -25.04 8.17
C ILE A 6 3.68 -25.42 6.95
N ALA A 7 2.95 -26.53 7.06
CA ALA A 7 2.01 -26.98 6.05
C ALA A 7 0.66 -26.27 6.26
N ILE A 8 -0.13 -26.10 5.19
CA ILE A 8 -1.44 -25.43 5.31
C ILE A 8 -2.43 -26.32 6.06
N GLU A 9 -2.23 -27.62 5.98
CA GLU A 9 -3.00 -28.70 6.60
C GLU A 9 -2.94 -28.59 8.13
N ASP A 10 -1.79 -28.21 8.69
CA ASP A 10 -1.63 -27.99 10.14
C ASP A 10 -2.52 -26.85 10.63
N ILE A 11 -2.56 -25.75 9.86
CA ILE A 11 -3.40 -24.57 10.16
C ILE A 11 -4.88 -24.95 10.07
N VAL A 12 -5.29 -25.70 9.04
CA VAL A 12 -6.68 -26.14 8.85
C VAL A 12 -7.12 -27.09 9.97
N THR A 13 -6.26 -28.03 10.35
CA THR A 13 -6.52 -29.00 11.43
C THR A 13 -6.71 -28.30 12.77
N LEU A 14 -5.82 -27.37 13.13
CA LEU A 14 -5.94 -26.58 14.36
C LEU A 14 -7.24 -25.77 14.41
N ARG A 15 -7.67 -25.23 13.27
CA ARG A 15 -8.94 -24.48 13.19
C ARG A 15 -10.17 -25.38 13.27
N ALA A 16 -10.13 -26.56 12.67
CA ALA A 16 -11.19 -27.57 12.83
C ALA A 16 -11.34 -28.01 14.30
N GLY A 17 -10.24 -28.02 15.06
CA GLY A 17 -10.22 -28.24 16.51
C GLY A 17 -10.78 -27.09 17.36
N GLY A 18 -11.32 -26.03 16.75
CA GLY A 18 -12.01 -24.96 17.48
C GLY A 18 -11.14 -23.75 17.85
N ILE A 19 -9.86 -23.72 17.45
CA ILE A 19 -9.00 -22.55 17.66
C ILE A 19 -9.46 -21.42 16.73
N ARG A 20 -9.98 -20.35 17.32
CA ARG A 20 -10.64 -19.27 16.56
C ARG A 20 -9.69 -18.16 16.15
N SER A 21 -8.59 -17.95 16.88
CA SER A 21 -7.69 -16.83 16.61
C SER A 21 -6.45 -17.28 15.82
N LEU A 22 -6.09 -16.49 14.81
CA LEU A 22 -4.82 -16.67 14.08
C LEU A 22 -3.58 -16.46 14.97
N GLN A 23 -3.76 -15.81 16.12
CA GLN A 23 -2.70 -15.57 17.09
C GLN A 23 -2.35 -16.87 17.82
N GLU A 24 -3.36 -17.56 18.38
CA GLU A 24 -3.18 -18.86 19.05
C GLU A 24 -2.61 -19.91 18.09
N VAL A 25 -3.11 -19.97 16.83
CA VAL A 25 -2.53 -20.85 15.80
C VAL A 25 -1.05 -20.54 15.58
N GLY A 26 -0.68 -19.25 15.57
CA GLY A 26 0.71 -18.82 15.44
C GLY A 26 1.57 -19.26 16.62
N GLU A 27 1.07 -19.12 17.84
CA GLU A 27 1.77 -19.53 19.06
C GLU A 27 2.01 -21.04 19.11
N ILE A 28 1.01 -21.84 18.77
CA ILE A 28 1.12 -23.32 18.71
C ILE A 28 2.14 -23.76 17.66
N LEU A 29 2.15 -23.11 16.49
CA LEU A 29 3.04 -23.46 15.38
C LEU A 29 4.41 -22.76 15.45
N GLY A 30 4.67 -21.94 16.47
CA GLY A 30 5.91 -21.18 16.60
C GLY A 30 6.14 -20.13 15.49
N VAL A 31 5.07 -19.51 14.98
CA VAL A 31 5.15 -18.46 13.96
C VAL A 31 4.29 -17.24 14.29
N THR A 32 4.61 -16.11 13.65
CA THR A 32 3.83 -14.90 13.83
C THR A 32 2.43 -15.03 13.21
N ARG A 33 1.43 -14.41 13.83
CA ARG A 33 0.05 -14.26 13.30
C ARG A 33 0.03 -13.83 11.83
N GLN A 34 0.88 -12.89 11.45
CA GLN A 34 0.95 -12.38 10.08
C GLN A 34 1.39 -13.46 9.08
N ARG A 35 2.25 -14.39 9.50
CA ARG A 35 2.69 -15.51 8.66
C ARG A 35 1.55 -16.49 8.42
N VAL A 36 0.77 -16.83 9.45
CA VAL A 36 -0.43 -17.67 9.34
C VAL A 36 -1.42 -17.05 8.35
N HIS A 37 -1.71 -15.75 8.50
CA HIS A 37 -2.59 -15.01 7.59
C HIS A 37 -2.08 -15.01 6.13
N GLN A 38 -0.77 -14.86 5.90
CA GLN A 38 -0.19 -14.93 4.56
C GLN A 38 -0.31 -16.32 3.93
N LEU A 39 -0.18 -17.38 4.72
CA LEU A 39 -0.36 -18.76 4.25
C LEU A 39 -1.80 -19.00 3.84
N LEU A 40 -2.76 -18.68 4.72
CA LEU A 40 -4.20 -18.76 4.40
C LEU A 40 -4.55 -18.00 3.12
N LYS A 41 -4.10 -16.74 3.00
CA LYS A 41 -4.32 -15.92 1.80
C LYS A 41 -3.72 -16.52 0.53
N ARG A 42 -2.50 -17.09 0.61
CA ARG A 42 -1.82 -17.71 -0.54
C ARG A 42 -2.59 -18.93 -1.06
N HIS A 43 -3.21 -19.68 -0.16
CA HIS A 43 -4.01 -20.86 -0.48
C HIS A 43 -5.48 -20.54 -0.77
N GLY A 44 -5.85 -19.26 -0.91
CA GLY A 44 -7.23 -18.86 -1.21
C GLY A 44 -8.20 -19.06 -0.05
N ILE A 45 -7.71 -19.43 1.15
CA ILE A 45 -8.51 -19.52 2.36
C ILE A 45 -8.60 -18.11 2.94
N THR A 46 -9.40 -17.27 2.30
CA THR A 46 -9.80 -16.00 2.90
C THR A 46 -10.82 -16.31 3.96
N GLU A 47 -10.41 -16.26 5.24
CA GLU A 47 -11.38 -16.30 6.32
C GLU A 47 -12.43 -15.21 6.08
N PRO A 48 -13.73 -15.54 6.18
CA PRO A 48 -14.72 -14.50 6.32
C PRO A 48 -14.35 -13.75 7.59
N TYR A 49 -13.81 -12.54 7.40
CA TYR A 49 -13.57 -11.55 8.45
C TYR A 49 -14.76 -11.61 9.40
N HIS A 50 -14.56 -11.88 10.69
CA HIS A 50 -15.54 -12.33 11.71
C HIS A 50 -16.89 -11.58 11.76
N LYS A 51 -17.65 -11.54 10.65
CA LYS A 51 -18.91 -10.81 10.50
C LYS A 51 -19.98 -11.40 11.40
N HIS A 52 -19.84 -12.69 11.74
CA HIS A 52 -20.80 -13.44 12.56
C HIS A 52 -20.53 -13.39 14.07
N GLN A 53 -19.47 -12.74 14.55
CA GLN A 53 -19.21 -12.66 15.99
C GLN A 53 -20.19 -11.72 16.73
N PHE A 54 -20.94 -10.89 16.02
CA PHE A 54 -21.84 -9.91 16.62
C PHE A 54 -23.24 -10.00 16.02
N PRO A 55 -24.04 -11.03 16.34
CA PRO A 55 -25.41 -11.18 15.84
C PRO A 55 -26.28 -9.94 16.08
N LEU A 56 -26.08 -9.27 17.22
CA LEU A 56 -26.78 -8.04 17.57
C LEU A 56 -26.45 -6.85 16.65
N LEU A 57 -25.25 -6.80 16.05
CA LEU A 57 -24.93 -5.78 15.02
C LEU A 57 -25.57 -6.07 13.67
N GLN A 58 -26.01 -7.30 13.43
CA GLN A 58 -26.74 -7.67 12.21
C GLN A 58 -28.24 -7.40 12.35
N ASN A 59 -28.76 -7.30 13.57
CA ASN A 59 -30.16 -6.97 13.84
C ASN A 59 -30.39 -5.45 13.71
N ALA A 60 -31.03 -5.05 12.61
CA ALA A 60 -31.34 -3.65 12.32
C ALA A 60 -32.26 -3.02 13.37
N GLU A 61 -33.26 -3.74 13.87
CA GLU A 61 -34.18 -3.25 14.90
C GLU A 61 -33.45 -2.94 16.21
N TRP A 62 -32.54 -3.82 16.63
CA TRP A 62 -31.72 -3.60 17.82
C TRP A 62 -30.83 -2.36 17.69
N LEU A 63 -30.22 -2.16 16.51
CA LEU A 63 -29.44 -0.96 16.22
C LEU A 63 -30.29 0.31 16.20
N HIS A 64 -31.50 0.25 15.65
CA HIS A 64 -32.45 1.37 15.68
C HIS A 64 -32.87 1.74 17.10
N ALA A 65 -33.17 0.74 17.95
CA ALA A 65 -33.50 0.96 19.36
C ALA A 65 -32.33 1.62 20.13
N ASN A 66 -31.08 1.34 19.74
CA ASN A 66 -29.87 1.86 20.38
C ASN A 66 -29.23 3.07 19.67
N LYS A 67 -29.90 3.71 18.70
CA LYS A 67 -29.35 4.84 17.91
C LYS A 67 -28.95 6.08 18.73
N HIS A 68 -29.48 6.18 19.95
CA HIS A 68 -29.20 7.25 20.92
C HIS A 68 -27.85 7.07 21.64
N ARG A 69 -27.27 5.87 21.60
CA ARG A 69 -25.93 5.56 22.11
C ARG A 69 -24.86 5.91 21.09
N THR A 70 -23.67 6.22 21.57
CA THR A 70 -22.49 6.41 20.74
C THR A 70 -21.97 5.07 20.23
N ALA A 71 -21.28 5.08 19.07
CA ALA A 71 -20.63 3.88 18.54
C ALA A 71 -19.65 3.23 19.55
N ARG A 72 -19.01 4.04 20.41
CA ARG A 72 -18.12 3.54 21.47
C ARG A 72 -18.86 2.80 22.58
N GLU A 73 -20.03 3.30 23.00
CA GLU A 73 -20.85 2.63 24.02
C GLU A 73 -21.40 1.31 23.49
N ILE A 74 -21.88 1.29 22.24
CA ILE A 74 -22.33 0.08 21.56
C ILE A 74 -21.18 -0.93 21.44
N ALA A 75 -19.99 -0.47 21.04
CA ALA A 75 -18.81 -1.32 20.93
C ALA A 75 -18.41 -1.94 22.28
N ARG A 76 -18.46 -1.15 23.37
CA ARG A 76 -18.20 -1.65 24.73
C ARG A 76 -19.26 -2.67 25.17
N LEU A 77 -20.54 -2.41 24.89
CA LEU A 77 -21.64 -3.31 25.24
C LEU A 77 -21.52 -4.67 24.54
N LEU A 78 -21.06 -4.68 23.29
CA LEU A 78 -20.96 -5.89 22.47
C LEU A 78 -19.58 -6.56 22.52
N GLY A 79 -18.62 -5.98 23.24
CA GLY A 79 -17.24 -6.49 23.27
C GLY A 79 -16.54 -6.44 21.91
N CYS A 80 -16.87 -5.44 21.07
CA CYS A 80 -16.32 -5.32 19.72
C CYS A 80 -15.58 -3.99 19.50
N SER A 81 -14.99 -3.80 18.31
CA SER A 81 -14.30 -2.55 17.98
C SER A 81 -15.30 -1.47 17.53
N VAL A 82 -15.00 -0.19 17.81
CA VAL A 82 -15.83 0.94 17.34
C VAL A 82 -15.96 0.93 15.81
N THR A 83 -14.87 0.59 15.10
CA THR A 83 -14.87 0.48 13.64
C THR A 83 -15.86 -0.58 13.15
N THR A 84 -15.93 -1.73 13.84
CA THR A 84 -16.90 -2.80 13.53
C THR A 84 -18.34 -2.27 13.63
N VAL A 85 -18.67 -1.54 14.71
CA VAL A 85 -20.00 -0.93 14.85
C VAL A 85 -20.29 0.06 13.73
N LEU A 86 -19.33 0.93 13.39
CA LEU A 86 -19.49 1.94 12.34
C LEU A 86 -19.66 1.31 10.95
N ASP A 87 -18.94 0.25 10.65
CA ASP A 87 -19.03 -0.44 9.36
C ASP A 87 -20.37 -1.17 9.21
N HIS A 88 -20.86 -1.82 10.27
CA HIS A 88 -22.18 -2.47 10.26
C HIS A 88 -23.32 -1.45 10.16
N THR A 89 -23.26 -0.37 10.92
CA THR A 89 -24.30 0.68 10.86
C THR A 89 -24.31 1.38 9.50
N ARG A 90 -23.14 1.61 8.89
CA ARG A 90 -23.04 2.11 7.51
C ARG A 90 -23.63 1.13 6.49
N ALA A 91 -23.37 -0.17 6.65
CA ALA A 91 -23.91 -1.20 5.75
C ALA A 91 -25.44 -1.29 5.79
N ILE A 92 -26.06 -0.98 6.94
CA ILE A 92 -27.51 -1.00 7.15
C ILE A 92 -28.14 0.39 6.90
N GLY A 93 -27.34 1.43 6.69
CA GLY A 93 -27.82 2.81 6.47
C GLY A 93 -28.24 3.56 7.73
N ILE A 94 -27.84 3.09 8.92
CA ILE A 94 -28.12 3.76 10.20
C ILE A 94 -27.00 4.75 10.50
N THR A 95 -27.37 6.02 10.70
CA THR A 95 -26.42 7.04 11.18
C THR A 95 -26.46 7.08 12.71
N LEU A 96 -25.39 6.63 13.36
CA LEU A 96 -25.25 6.74 14.82
C LEU A 96 -24.98 8.18 15.25
N THR A 97 -25.49 8.53 16.43
CA THR A 97 -25.23 9.83 17.04
C THR A 97 -23.75 9.93 17.43
N ILE A 98 -23.01 10.80 16.74
CA ILE A 98 -21.65 11.16 17.16
C ILE A 98 -21.78 12.20 18.26
N ARG A 99 -21.61 11.79 19.52
CA ARG A 99 -21.39 12.75 20.61
C ARG A 99 -19.98 13.30 20.48
N TYR A 100 -19.86 14.45 19.83
CA TYR A 100 -18.67 15.27 19.99
C TYR A 100 -18.59 15.71 21.45
N PRO A 101 -17.38 15.89 22.01
CA PRO A 101 -17.22 16.59 23.28
C PRO A 101 -17.98 17.92 23.19
N ARG A 102 -18.52 18.39 24.33
CA ARG A 102 -19.22 19.67 24.38
C ARG A 102 -18.31 20.72 23.73
N ALA A 103 -18.82 21.37 22.69
CA ALA A 103 -18.04 22.38 21.98
C ALA A 103 -17.60 23.44 22.99
N VAL A 104 -16.30 23.70 23.05
CA VAL A 104 -15.81 24.90 23.73
C VAL A 104 -16.37 26.13 23.02
N SER A 105 -16.53 27.23 23.75
CA SER A 105 -17.04 28.47 23.18
C SER A 105 -16.18 28.94 22.01
N GLU A 106 -16.80 29.64 21.06
CA GLU A 106 -16.12 30.21 19.90
C GLU A 106 -14.95 31.12 20.32
N ALA A 107 -15.12 31.89 21.40
CA ALA A 107 -14.08 32.70 22.02
C ALA A 107 -12.84 31.87 22.43
N THR A 108 -13.05 30.69 23.03
CA THR A 108 -11.94 29.77 23.35
C THR A 108 -11.27 29.24 22.09
N ILE A 109 -12.02 28.98 21.02
CA ILE A 109 -11.45 28.52 19.74
C ILE A 109 -10.59 29.61 19.10
N HIS A 110 -11.01 30.88 19.20
CA HIS A 110 -10.19 32.01 18.75
C HIS A 110 -8.92 32.17 19.57
N SER A 111 -8.97 32.04 20.90
CA SER A 111 -7.76 32.17 21.74
C SER A 111 -6.74 31.05 21.48
N ILE A 112 -7.19 29.86 21.08
CA ILE A 112 -6.30 28.76 20.65
C ILE A 112 -5.43 29.14 19.45
N LYS A 113 -5.86 30.08 18.60
CA LYS A 113 -5.09 30.54 17.44
C LYS A 113 -3.77 31.19 17.85
N ASP A 114 -3.84 32.01 18.90
CA ASP A 114 -2.74 32.87 19.34
C ASP A 114 -1.94 32.23 20.49
N ASP A 115 -2.43 31.14 21.08
CA ASP A 115 -1.71 30.35 22.08
C ASP A 115 -0.38 29.83 21.50
N PRO A 116 0.78 30.03 22.14
CA PRO A 116 2.07 29.55 21.64
C PRO A 116 2.26 28.02 21.78
N ARG A 117 1.47 27.35 22.62
CA ARG A 117 1.59 25.91 22.88
C ARG A 117 1.19 25.09 21.65
N PRO A 118 1.79 23.90 21.47
CA PRO A 118 1.38 23.00 20.39
C PRO A 118 -0.03 22.45 20.62
N LEU A 119 -0.78 22.18 19.53
CA LEU A 119 -2.17 21.74 19.59
C LEU A 119 -2.41 20.47 20.44
N HIS A 120 -1.41 19.60 20.56
CA HIS A 120 -1.55 18.38 21.38
C HIS A 120 -1.55 18.67 22.88
N GLU A 121 -0.81 19.68 23.34
CA GLU A 121 -0.85 20.13 24.74
C GLU A 121 -2.16 20.84 25.06
N ILE A 122 -2.62 21.71 24.14
CA ILE A 122 -3.90 22.40 24.27
C ILE A 122 -5.05 21.39 24.29
N GLY A 123 -5.03 20.40 23.38
CA GLY A 123 -6.01 19.32 23.36
C GLY A 123 -6.03 18.54 24.67
N LYS A 124 -4.85 18.20 25.22
CA LYS A 124 -4.73 17.54 26.52
C LYS A 124 -5.34 18.38 27.66
N ALA A 125 -5.07 19.69 27.69
CA ALA A 125 -5.61 20.60 28.70
C ALA A 125 -7.15 20.72 28.60
N LEU A 126 -7.69 20.67 27.39
CA LEU A 126 -9.13 20.73 27.12
C LEU A 126 -9.82 19.35 27.19
N GLY A 127 -9.09 18.27 27.45
CA GLY A 127 -9.64 16.91 27.47
C GLY A 127 -10.13 16.41 26.10
N VAL A 128 -9.60 16.96 25.00
CA VAL A 128 -10.00 16.60 23.62
C VAL A 128 -8.82 16.19 22.76
N SER A 129 -9.07 15.35 21.76
CA SER A 129 -8.04 15.00 20.79
C SER A 129 -7.70 16.17 19.87
N VAL A 130 -6.48 16.20 19.35
CA VAL A 130 -6.04 17.19 18.35
C VAL A 130 -6.98 17.23 17.14
N GLN A 131 -7.55 16.09 16.75
CA GLN A 131 -8.50 16.00 15.64
C GLN A 131 -9.82 16.73 15.95
N VAL A 132 -10.35 16.57 17.17
CA VAL A 132 -11.56 17.29 17.61
C VAL A 132 -11.28 18.79 17.67
N LEU A 133 -10.13 19.17 18.24
CA LEU A 133 -9.69 20.56 18.30
C LEU A 133 -9.57 21.17 16.89
N SER A 134 -8.95 20.43 15.96
CA SER A 134 -8.79 20.87 14.56
C SER A 134 -10.12 20.93 13.81
N PHE A 135 -11.07 20.06 14.15
CA PHE A 135 -12.43 20.10 13.62
C PHE A 135 -13.17 21.35 14.11
N TRP A 136 -13.09 21.66 15.42
CA TRP A 136 -13.68 22.89 15.99
C TRP A 136 -13.09 24.15 15.38
N MET A 137 -11.78 24.23 15.28
CA MET A 137 -11.08 25.34 14.62
C MET A 137 -11.52 25.52 13.16
N ARG A 138 -11.60 24.43 12.38
CA ARG A 138 -12.11 24.50 10.99
C ARG A 138 -13.56 24.97 10.90
N ARG A 139 -14.42 24.53 11.83
CA ARG A 139 -15.84 24.90 11.84
C ARG A 139 -16.04 26.41 12.08
N VAL A 140 -15.16 27.03 12.85
CA VAL A 140 -15.17 28.48 13.14
C VAL A 140 -14.33 29.28 12.12
N GLY A 141 -13.74 28.62 11.11
CA GLY A 141 -12.86 29.30 10.15
C GLY A 141 -11.53 29.76 10.74
N VAL A 142 -11.16 29.28 11.94
CA VAL A 142 -9.88 29.55 12.58
C VAL A 142 -8.83 28.59 12.03
N ALA A 143 -7.97 29.07 11.14
CA ALA A 143 -6.75 28.37 10.79
C ALA A 143 -5.61 28.88 11.67
N ARG A 144 -4.93 27.99 12.40
CA ARG A 144 -3.57 28.30 12.85
C ARG A 144 -2.68 28.29 11.61
N GLY A 145 -2.21 29.47 11.24
CA GLY A 145 -1.28 29.64 10.14
C GLY A 145 -0.01 28.83 10.42
N GLY A 146 0.10 27.64 9.84
CA GLY A 146 1.29 26.80 9.93
C GLY A 146 1.11 25.58 10.83
N GLY A 147 0.85 24.42 10.20
CA GLY A 147 0.82 23.16 10.94
C GLY A 147 0.45 21.92 10.15
N GLY A 148 0.43 21.95 8.82
CA GLY A 148 0.61 20.70 8.09
C GLY A 148 1.99 20.12 8.43
N PRO A 149 2.20 18.80 8.41
CA PRO A 149 3.49 18.14 8.68
C PRO A 149 4.65 18.54 7.72
N GLY A 150 4.50 19.63 6.96
CA GLY A 150 5.33 20.01 5.81
C GLY A 150 6.07 21.35 5.91
N ARG A 151 6.08 22.06 7.05
CA ARG A 151 7.02 23.19 7.23
C ARG A 151 8.02 22.88 8.31
N ILE A 152 8.90 21.93 8.01
CA ILE A 152 10.18 21.80 8.71
C ILE A 152 10.85 23.19 8.64
N ARG A 153 11.16 23.79 9.80
CA ARG A 153 11.86 25.09 9.87
C ARG A 153 13.06 25.06 8.93
N PRO A 154 13.34 26.12 8.13
CA PRO A 154 14.43 26.11 7.15
C PRO A 154 15.76 25.58 7.69
N ALA A 155 16.12 25.94 8.94
CA ALA A 155 17.29 25.42 9.64
C ALA A 155 17.29 23.89 9.82
N VAL A 156 16.14 23.30 10.20
CA VAL A 156 16.00 21.84 10.35
C VAL A 156 16.08 21.15 8.97
N ARG A 157 15.58 21.79 7.91
CA ARG A 157 15.70 21.28 6.54
C ARG A 157 17.16 21.30 6.06
N GLN A 158 17.88 22.40 6.33
CA GLN A 158 19.30 22.52 6.02
C GLN A 158 20.14 21.50 6.79
N ALA A 159 19.92 21.35 8.10
CA ALA A 159 20.60 20.35 8.92
C ALA A 159 20.32 18.91 8.43
N ALA A 160 19.09 18.60 8.06
CA ALA A 160 18.74 17.30 7.48
C ALA A 160 19.40 17.08 6.11
N GLN A 161 19.51 18.12 5.28
CA GLN A 161 20.21 18.05 4.00
C GLN A 161 21.71 17.86 4.17
N ALA A 162 22.34 18.56 5.12
CA ALA A 162 23.77 18.39 5.45
C ALA A 162 24.06 16.97 5.98
N ARG A 163 23.23 16.46 6.90
CA ARG A 163 23.35 15.06 7.39
C ARG A 163 23.23 14.04 6.26
N ARG A 164 22.28 14.24 5.33
CA ARG A 164 22.14 13.37 4.15
C ARG A 164 23.30 13.51 3.17
N ALA A 165 23.88 14.70 3.06
CA ALA A 165 25.04 14.95 2.20
C ALA A 165 26.28 14.23 2.73
N ALA A 166 26.43 14.14 4.04
CA ALA A 166 27.52 13.45 4.74
C ALA A 166 27.43 11.92 4.70
N LEU A 167 26.30 11.33 4.28
CA LEU A 167 26.19 9.88 4.14
C LEU A 167 27.12 9.40 3.02
N THR A 168 28.07 8.53 3.38
CA THR A 168 29.04 7.90 2.46
C THR A 168 28.48 6.64 1.81
N HIS A 169 27.46 6.02 2.42
CA HIS A 169 26.84 4.78 1.96
C HIS A 169 25.33 4.92 1.86
N CYS A 170 24.73 4.14 0.96
CA CYS A 170 23.29 4.00 0.91
C CYS A 170 22.76 3.05 1.99
N PHE A 171 21.44 2.98 2.17
CA PHE A 171 20.79 2.08 3.14
C PHE A 171 21.15 0.58 2.96
N HIS A 172 21.51 0.16 1.75
CA HIS A 172 21.93 -1.22 1.45
C HIS A 172 23.45 -1.41 1.53
N GLY A 173 24.21 -0.44 2.02
CA GLY A 173 25.66 -0.56 2.22
C GLY A 173 26.53 -0.23 1.01
N HIS A 174 25.99 0.08 -0.16
CA HIS A 174 26.82 0.51 -1.31
C HIS A 174 27.43 1.90 -1.06
N ALA A 175 28.75 2.02 -1.22
CA ALA A 175 29.47 3.29 -1.14
C ALA A 175 29.08 4.22 -2.31
N TYR A 176 28.72 5.45 -1.98
CA TYR A 176 28.39 6.47 -2.98
C TYR A 176 29.62 6.93 -3.78
N ALA A 177 30.83 6.83 -3.21
CA ALA A 177 32.07 7.16 -3.89
C ALA A 177 32.37 6.21 -5.06
N GLU A 178 32.11 4.90 -4.89
CA GLU A 178 32.40 3.87 -5.89
C GLU A 178 31.28 3.77 -6.94
N TYR A 179 30.02 3.67 -6.49
CA TYR A 179 28.88 3.39 -7.38
C TYR A 179 28.14 4.64 -7.85
N GLY A 180 28.33 5.78 -7.17
CA GLY A 180 27.60 7.02 -7.43
C GLY A 180 26.12 7.00 -6.98
N TYR A 181 25.45 8.14 -7.17
CA TYR A 181 24.01 8.29 -6.93
C TYR A 181 23.34 9.17 -8.00
N TYR A 182 22.01 9.10 -8.06
CA TYR A 182 21.15 10.06 -8.76
C TYR A 182 20.50 10.99 -7.73
N GLN A 183 20.35 12.28 -8.04
CA GLN A 183 19.58 13.21 -7.21
C GLN A 183 18.20 13.39 -7.84
N THR A 184 17.15 13.05 -7.08
CA THR A 184 15.77 13.25 -7.52
C THR A 184 15.39 14.74 -7.47
N PRO A 185 14.38 15.20 -8.23
CA PRO A 185 13.89 16.58 -8.16
C PRO A 185 13.47 17.02 -6.74
N LYS A 186 13.09 16.05 -5.89
CA LYS A 186 12.75 16.28 -4.48
C LYS A 186 13.98 16.35 -3.55
N GLY A 187 15.19 16.24 -4.09
CA GLY A 187 16.46 16.34 -3.36
C GLY A 187 16.95 15.05 -2.70
N TYR A 188 16.28 13.91 -2.89
CA TYR A 188 16.73 12.61 -2.35
C TYR A 188 17.82 12.00 -3.24
N ARG A 189 18.80 11.32 -2.62
CA ARG A 189 19.82 10.53 -3.30
C ARG A 189 19.34 9.09 -3.51
N THR A 190 19.40 8.61 -4.74
CA THR A 190 19.11 7.22 -5.10
C THR A 190 20.41 6.53 -5.53
N CYS A 191 20.81 5.47 -4.81
CA CYS A 191 22.02 4.71 -5.12
C CYS A 191 21.92 4.05 -6.51
N LYS A 192 22.95 4.25 -7.36
CA LYS A 192 22.96 3.66 -8.72
C LYS A 192 23.03 2.14 -8.67
N ALA A 193 23.79 1.55 -7.74
CA ALA A 193 23.85 0.09 -7.57
C ALA A 193 22.50 -0.50 -7.18
N CYS A 194 21.83 0.08 -6.17
CA CYS A 194 20.47 -0.33 -5.79
C CYS A 194 19.49 -0.20 -6.96
N SER A 195 19.59 0.87 -7.74
CA SER A 195 18.74 1.09 -8.92
C SER A 195 18.99 0.02 -10.00
N ARG A 196 20.25 -0.33 -10.29
CA ARG A 196 20.59 -1.43 -11.21
C ARG A 196 20.02 -2.77 -10.74
N LEU A 197 20.21 -3.11 -9.46
CA LEU A 197 19.67 -4.34 -8.87
C LEU A 197 18.14 -4.35 -8.88
N GLY A 198 17.49 -3.20 -8.67
CA GLY A 198 16.04 -3.06 -8.79
C GLY A 198 15.58 -3.26 -10.24
N HIS A 199 16.29 -2.67 -11.20
CA HIS A 199 15.97 -2.81 -12.62
C HIS A 199 16.13 -4.26 -13.09
N GLN A 200 17.19 -4.96 -12.70
CA GLN A 200 17.38 -6.38 -13.04
C GLN A 200 16.28 -7.27 -12.46
N ARG A 201 15.84 -7.00 -11.22
CA ARG A 201 14.74 -7.73 -10.58
C ARG A 201 13.39 -7.50 -11.27
N ASN A 202 13.09 -6.25 -11.64
CA ASN A 202 11.80 -5.87 -12.22
C ASN A 202 11.72 -6.12 -13.73
N HIS A 203 12.85 -6.08 -14.42
CA HIS A 203 12.96 -6.31 -15.86
C HIS A 203 14.06 -7.36 -16.09
N PRO A 204 13.80 -8.62 -15.71
CA PRO A 204 14.70 -9.69 -16.07
C PRO A 204 14.87 -9.72 -17.60
N PRO A 205 16.07 -10.03 -18.11
CA PRO A 205 16.27 -10.14 -19.54
C PRO A 205 15.25 -11.13 -20.10
N LYS A 206 14.44 -10.68 -21.07
CA LYS A 206 13.49 -11.58 -21.72
C LYS A 206 14.29 -12.72 -22.36
N PRO A 207 13.94 -13.99 -22.11
CA PRO A 207 14.61 -15.09 -22.78
C PRO A 207 14.53 -14.85 -24.28
N ARG A 208 15.67 -14.96 -24.98
CA ARG A 208 15.70 -14.91 -26.44
C ARG A 208 15.07 -16.21 -26.94
N ILE A 209 13.74 -16.26 -26.99
CA ILE A 209 13.04 -17.36 -27.65
C ILE A 209 13.47 -17.32 -29.11
N PRO A 210 14.13 -18.37 -29.64
CA PRO A 210 14.44 -18.43 -31.05
C PRO A 210 13.13 -18.28 -31.81
N MET A 211 13.02 -17.27 -32.69
CA MET A 211 11.88 -17.22 -33.61
C MET A 211 12.02 -18.42 -34.55
N VAL A 212 11.36 -19.53 -34.20
CA VAL A 212 11.27 -20.74 -35.01
C VAL A 212 10.39 -20.48 -36.23
N TYR A 213 9.45 -19.54 -36.11
CA TYR A 213 8.53 -19.15 -37.17
C TYR A 213 8.57 -17.64 -37.42
N CYS A 214 8.34 -17.23 -38.66
CA CYS A 214 8.13 -15.83 -38.99
C CYS A 214 6.72 -15.38 -38.57
N LYS A 215 6.43 -14.08 -38.65
CA LYS A 215 5.10 -13.51 -38.33
C LYS A 215 3.93 -14.10 -39.15
N ARG A 216 4.21 -14.75 -40.29
CA ARG A 216 3.22 -15.42 -41.15
C ARG A 216 3.21 -16.95 -40.97
N GLY A 217 3.85 -17.48 -39.93
CA GLY A 217 3.87 -18.92 -39.65
C GLY A 217 4.90 -19.76 -40.41
N HIS A 218 5.69 -19.20 -41.33
CA HIS A 218 6.73 -19.97 -42.01
C HIS A 218 7.89 -20.32 -41.09
N LEU A 219 8.37 -21.56 -41.18
CA LEU A 219 9.54 -22.05 -40.46
C LEU A 219 10.82 -21.31 -40.89
N LEU A 220 11.51 -20.70 -39.93
CA LEU A 220 12.74 -19.93 -40.13
C LEU A 220 13.97 -20.83 -39.96
N GLN A 221 14.20 -21.71 -40.94
CA GLN A 221 15.45 -22.48 -41.06
C GLN A 221 16.48 -21.71 -41.92
N PRO A 222 17.80 -22.03 -41.84
CA PRO A 222 18.84 -21.41 -42.67
C PRO A 222 18.50 -21.21 -44.16
N PRO A 223 17.88 -22.18 -44.89
CA PRO A 223 17.50 -21.97 -46.29
C PRO A 223 16.35 -20.97 -46.51
N ASN A 224 15.53 -20.69 -45.49
CA ASN A 224 14.32 -19.85 -45.59
C ASN A 224 14.48 -18.47 -44.92
N ILE A 225 15.70 -18.12 -44.52
CA ILE A 225 16.01 -16.88 -43.82
C ILE A 225 17.14 -16.12 -44.52
N ARG A 226 16.93 -14.82 -44.75
CA ARG A 226 17.97 -13.90 -45.21
C ARG A 226 18.22 -12.87 -44.12
N ILE A 227 19.47 -12.72 -43.72
CA ILE A 227 19.88 -11.66 -42.79
C ILE A 227 20.25 -10.44 -43.64
N GLU A 228 19.56 -9.33 -43.42
CA GLU A 228 19.81 -8.06 -44.12
C GLU A 228 20.20 -6.99 -43.10
N SER A 229 21.21 -6.19 -43.42
CA SER A 229 21.55 -4.99 -42.65
C SER A 229 20.63 -3.83 -43.04
N ARG A 230 20.06 -3.15 -42.05
CA ARG A 230 19.27 -1.93 -42.24
C ARG A 230 20.19 -0.71 -42.23
N ARG A 231 19.67 0.44 -42.70
CA ARG A 231 20.41 1.73 -42.70
C ARG A 231 20.81 2.21 -41.30
N ASP A 232 20.11 1.77 -40.25
CA ASP A 232 20.40 2.08 -38.84
C ASP A 232 21.48 1.17 -38.21
N GLY A 233 22.14 0.33 -39.01
CA GLY A 233 23.15 -0.62 -38.55
C GLY A 233 22.57 -1.87 -37.87
N ARG A 234 21.24 -1.98 -37.73
CA ARG A 234 20.60 -3.18 -37.15
C ARG A 234 20.45 -4.28 -38.18
N THR A 235 20.63 -5.53 -37.77
CA THR A 235 20.35 -6.69 -38.61
C THR A 235 18.89 -7.12 -38.47
N GLN A 236 18.24 -7.43 -39.60
CA GLN A 236 16.90 -8.00 -39.63
C GLN A 236 16.90 -9.35 -40.34
N ARG A 237 16.12 -10.29 -39.80
CA ARG A 237 15.86 -11.59 -40.42
C ARG A 237 14.63 -11.47 -41.31
N ARG A 238 14.78 -11.75 -42.60
CA ARG A 238 13.71 -11.73 -43.59
C ARG A 238 13.38 -13.16 -44.03
N CYS A 239 12.12 -13.54 -43.91
CA CYS A 239 11.64 -14.84 -44.39
C CYS A 239 11.56 -14.84 -45.92
N LEU A 240 12.30 -15.73 -46.59
CA LEU A 240 12.35 -15.80 -48.06
C LEU A 240 11.02 -16.23 -48.66
N LEU A 241 10.26 -17.11 -48.00
CA LEU A 241 8.90 -17.50 -48.42
C LEU A 241 7.95 -16.30 -48.41
N CYS A 242 7.99 -15.46 -47.36
CA CYS A 242 7.23 -14.21 -47.33
C CYS A 242 7.58 -13.28 -48.50
N VAL A 243 8.86 -13.22 -48.89
CA VAL A 243 9.31 -12.41 -50.03
C VAL A 243 8.78 -12.99 -51.33
N LYS A 244 8.84 -14.32 -51.51
CA LYS A 244 8.32 -15.02 -52.69
C LYS A 244 6.81 -14.78 -52.86
N ILE A 245 6.02 -14.98 -51.80
CA ILE A 245 4.57 -14.72 -51.80
C ILE A 245 4.27 -13.27 -52.17
N LYS A 246 5.01 -12.30 -51.59
CA LYS A 246 4.82 -10.87 -51.92
C LYS A 246 5.10 -10.55 -53.39
N ARG A 247 6.04 -11.26 -54.04
CA ARG A 247 6.35 -11.08 -55.46
C ARG A 247 5.33 -11.75 -56.38
N SER A 248 4.74 -12.86 -55.94
CA SER A 248 3.76 -13.62 -56.73
C SER A 248 2.34 -13.10 -56.60
N THR A 249 2.04 -12.26 -55.61
CA THR A 249 0.74 -11.61 -55.51
C THR A 249 0.77 -10.40 -56.44
N PRO A 250 0.02 -10.37 -57.56
CA PRO A 250 -0.10 -9.16 -58.35
C PRO A 250 -0.67 -8.11 -57.40
N GLN A 251 0.06 -7.03 -57.17
CA GLN A 251 -0.54 -5.86 -56.53
C GLN A 251 -1.78 -5.53 -57.36
N GLN A 252 -2.96 -5.75 -56.79
CA GLN A 252 -4.19 -5.15 -57.29
C GLN A 252 -3.94 -3.64 -57.20
N ARG A 253 -3.41 -3.08 -58.30
CA ARG A 253 -3.20 -1.66 -58.50
C ARG A 253 -4.61 -1.05 -58.53
N ARG A 254 -5.02 -0.47 -57.41
CA ARG A 254 -6.00 0.61 -57.37
C ARG A 254 -5.23 1.91 -57.43
#